data_AF-A0A7K4HB15-F1
#
_entry.id   AF-A0A7K4HB15-F1
#
_cell.length_a   1.000
_cell.length_b   1.000
_cell.length_c   1.000
_cell.angle_alpha   90.00
_cell.angle_beta   90.00
_cell.angle_gamma   90.00
#
_symmetry.space_group_name_H-M   'P 1'
#
loop_
_entity.id
_entity.type
_entity.pdbx_description
1 polymer ?
#
loop_
_entity_poly.entity_id
_entity_poly.type
_entity_poly.pdbx_seq_one_letter_code
_entity_poly.pdbx_strand_id
1 'polypeptide(L)'
;MDNLNDDQNSYVKAFILHHLLDYFRETRVNINDIDLVFEKFLQNKVTIEITDSKGIKIDFQREIGEIFNLLKDNKNELYEDLKGKYFTDSQNPI
;
A
#
# COMPACT_ATOMS: atom_id res chain seq x y z
N MET A 1 -14.51 -16.92 20.26
CA MET A 1 -15.60 -16.44 19.39
C MET A 1 -14.93 -15.48 18.42
N ASP A 2 -14.08 -16.02 17.54
CA ASP A 2 -12.89 -15.28 17.04
C ASP A 2 -12.82 -15.18 15.51
N ASN A 3 -13.85 -15.59 14.77
CA ASN A 3 -13.81 -15.64 13.30
C ASN A 3 -14.41 -14.42 12.59
N LEU A 4 -14.87 -13.39 13.30
CA LEU A 4 -15.42 -12.17 12.67
C LEU A 4 -14.37 -11.06 12.49
N ASN A 5 -13.21 -11.16 13.16
CA ASN A 5 -12.17 -10.12 13.14
C ASN A 5 -11.18 -10.25 11.97
N ASP A 6 -10.88 -11.47 11.50
CA ASP A 6 -9.87 -11.67 10.45
C ASP A 6 -10.34 -11.20 9.06
N ASP A 7 -11.62 -11.41 8.75
CA ASP A 7 -12.19 -10.99 7.45
C ASP A 7 -12.34 -9.47 7.35
N GLN A 8 -12.75 -8.80 8.44
CA GLN A 8 -12.80 -7.32 8.47
C GLN A 8 -11.40 -6.70 8.35
N ASN A 9 -10.40 -7.27 9.03
CA ASN A 9 -9.02 -6.83 8.89
C ASN A 9 -8.50 -7.05 7.46
N SER A 10 -8.88 -8.13 6.81
CA SER A 10 -8.48 -8.41 5.42
C SER A 10 -9.07 -7.39 4.45
N TYR A 11 -10.33 -6.97 4.64
CA TYR A 11 -10.94 -5.91 3.83
C TYR A 11 -10.22 -4.57 4.00
N VAL A 12 -9.95 -4.16 5.24
CA VAL A 12 -9.23 -2.92 5.55
C VAL A 12 -7.83 -2.95 4.92
N LYS A 13 -7.13 -4.08 5.05
CA LYS A 13 -5.80 -4.23 4.45
C LYS A 13 -5.84 -4.14 2.93
N ALA A 14 -6.79 -4.81 2.28
CA ALA A 14 -6.95 -4.75 0.83
C ALA A 14 -7.26 -3.33 0.33
N PHE A 15 -8.12 -2.61 1.05
CA PHE A 15 -8.45 -1.21 0.75
C PHE A 15 -7.23 -0.29 0.84
N ILE A 16 -6.47 -0.37 1.94
CA ILE A 16 -5.24 0.42 2.14
C ILE A 16 -4.22 0.08 1.05
N LEU A 17 -4.01 -1.21 0.78
CA LEU A 17 -3.09 -1.66 -0.25
C LEU A 17 -3.47 -1.12 -1.62
N HIS A 18 -4.75 -1.15 -1.99
CA HIS A 18 -5.22 -0.63 -3.27
C HIS A 18 -4.92 0.86 -3.42
N HIS A 19 -5.24 1.65 -2.40
CA HIS A 19 -4.94 3.08 -2.41
C HIS A 19 -3.44 3.40 -2.42
N LEU A 20 -2.63 2.59 -1.75
CA LEU A 20 -1.19 2.75 -1.77
C LEU A 20 -0.62 2.47 -3.17
N LEU A 21 -1.09 1.41 -3.83
CA LEU A 21 -0.70 1.08 -5.21
C LEU A 21 -1.15 2.16 -6.21
N ASP A 22 -2.36 2.69 -6.06
CA ASP A 22 -2.83 3.83 -6.86
C ASP A 22 -1.95 5.06 -6.63
N TYR A 23 -1.55 5.33 -5.38
CA TYR A 23 -0.64 6.43 -5.06
C TYR A 23 0.71 6.28 -5.77
N PHE A 24 1.29 5.07 -5.77
CA PHE A 24 2.53 4.79 -6.53
C PHE A 24 2.37 5.09 -8.02
N ARG A 25 1.23 4.72 -8.62
CA ARG A 25 0.94 4.96 -10.05
C ARG A 25 0.71 6.44 -10.37
N GLU A 26 -0.08 7.13 -9.57
CA GLU A 26 -0.45 8.53 -9.79
C GLU A 26 0.74 9.48 -9.65
N THR A 27 1.60 9.23 -8.66
CA THR A 27 2.62 10.20 -8.26
C THR A 27 3.95 10.02 -8.99
N ARG A 28 4.14 8.94 -9.77
CA ARG A 28 5.41 8.57 -10.43
C ARG A 28 6.61 8.63 -9.47
N VAL A 29 6.39 8.46 -8.17
CA VAL A 29 7.42 8.64 -7.15
C VAL A 29 8.46 7.55 -7.33
N ASN A 30 9.71 7.92 -7.09
CA ASN A 30 10.84 7.02 -7.16
C ASN A 30 10.68 5.93 -6.07
N ILE A 31 10.24 4.73 -6.46
CA ILE A 31 10.08 3.54 -5.60
C ILE A 31 11.39 3.18 -4.89
N ASN A 32 12.55 3.67 -5.36
CA ASN A 32 13.82 3.52 -4.65
C ASN A 32 13.80 4.14 -3.25
N ASP A 33 12.92 5.10 -2.97
CA ASP A 33 12.71 5.67 -1.64
C ASP A 33 11.29 5.35 -1.15
N ILE A 34 11.05 4.06 -0.92
CA ILE A 34 9.74 3.53 -0.50
C ILE A 34 9.30 4.11 0.85
N ASP A 35 10.25 4.41 1.73
CA ASP A 35 10.01 5.07 3.02
C ASP A 35 9.43 6.48 2.80
N LEU A 36 10.03 7.29 1.92
CA LEU A 36 9.50 8.61 1.59
C LEU A 36 8.13 8.54 0.89
N VAL A 37 7.88 7.54 0.04
CA VAL A 37 6.57 7.37 -0.60
C VAL A 37 5.50 7.15 0.45
N PHE A 38 5.79 6.29 1.42
CA PHE A 38 4.86 5.91 2.45
C PHE A 38 4.58 7.06 3.42
N GLU A 39 5.60 7.82 3.83
CA GLU A 39 5.39 9.04 4.61
C GLU A 39 4.45 10.02 3.88
N LYS A 40 4.66 10.23 2.58
CA LYS A 40 3.78 11.10 1.80
C LYS A 40 2.39 10.53 1.61
N PHE A 41 2.24 9.22 1.47
CA PHE A 41 0.94 8.56 1.38
C PHE A 41 0.12 8.76 2.66
N LEU A 42 0.75 8.54 3.82
CA LEU A 42 0.14 8.77 5.14
C LEU A 42 -0.29 10.23 5.33
N GLN A 43 0.53 11.18 4.88
CA GLN A 43 0.21 12.61 5.01
C GLN A 43 -0.94 13.06 4.10
N ASN A 44 -1.10 12.47 2.92
CA ASN A 44 -1.98 13.00 1.88
C ASN A 44 -3.30 12.24 1.68
N LYS A 45 -3.34 10.94 1.91
CA LYS A 45 -4.41 10.07 1.37
C LYS A 45 -5.03 9.10 2.37
N VAL A 46 -4.43 8.88 3.55
CA VAL A 46 -4.91 7.84 4.48
C VAL A 46 -5.50 8.42 5.75
N THR A 47 -6.75 8.05 6.01
CA THR A 47 -7.35 8.18 7.34
C THR A 47 -6.79 7.07 8.24
N ILE A 48 -5.87 7.44 9.14
CA ILE A 48 -5.22 6.50 10.07
C ILE A 48 -6.07 6.16 11.31
N GLU A 49 -7.10 6.96 11.58
CA GLU A 49 -8.01 6.80 12.71
C GLU A 49 -9.44 7.19 12.27
N ILE A 50 -10.43 6.36 12.60
CA ILE A 50 -11.85 6.74 12.54
C ILE A 50 -12.47 6.62 13.92
N THR A 51 -13.40 7.52 14.22
CA THR A 51 -14.22 7.41 15.44
C THR A 51 -15.60 6.92 15.03
N ASP A 52 -16.05 5.82 15.63
CA ASP A 52 -17.39 5.29 15.39
C ASP A 52 -18.48 6.17 16.03
N SER A 53 -19.75 5.85 15.77
CA SER A 53 -20.90 6.60 16.32
C SER A 53 -21.02 6.52 17.85
N LYS A 54 -20.23 5.66 18.52
CA LYS A 54 -20.17 5.50 19.97
C LYS A 54 -18.95 6.20 20.59
N GLY A 55 -18.13 6.88 19.79
CA GLY A 55 -16.91 7.53 20.25
C GLY A 55 -15.72 6.58 20.40
N ILE A 56 -15.81 5.34 19.90
CA ILE A 56 -14.71 4.38 19.92
C ILE A 56 -13.77 4.71 18.77
N LYS A 57 -12.49 4.89 19.10
CA LYS A 57 -11.42 5.07 18.13
C LYS A 57 -11.00 3.73 17.56
N ILE A 58 -11.00 3.63 16.24
CA ILE A 58 -10.45 2.52 15.49
C ILE A 58 -9.18 3.03 14.83
N ASP A 59 -8.05 2.48 15.26
CA ASP A 59 -6.71 2.81 14.78
C ASP A 59 -6.27 1.75 13.77
N PHE A 60 -5.84 2.20 12.58
CA PHE A 60 -5.39 1.36 11.49
C PHE A 60 -3.86 1.35 11.33
N GLN A 61 -3.11 1.99 12.23
CA GLN A 61 -1.65 2.07 12.14
C GLN A 61 -0.98 0.70 12.03
N ARG A 62 -1.51 -0.30 12.74
CA ARG A 62 -0.98 -1.66 12.69
C ARG A 62 -1.12 -2.25 11.29
N GLU A 63 -2.31 -2.20 10.71
CA GLU A 63 -2.61 -2.74 9.39
C GLU A 63 -1.81 -2.01 8.30
N ILE A 64 -1.71 -0.69 8.41
CA ILE A 64 -0.90 0.14 7.52
C ILE A 64 0.59 -0.24 7.62
N GLY A 65 1.10 -0.43 8.84
CA GLY A 65 2.49 -0.84 9.08
C GLY A 65 2.80 -2.25 8.54
N GLU A 66 1.88 -3.20 8.68
CA GLU A 66 2.01 -4.54 8.12
C GLU A 66 2.10 -4.53 6.59
N ILE A 67 1.24 -3.75 5.92
CA ILE A 67 1.29 -3.57 4.46
C ILE A 67 2.61 -2.94 4.05
N PHE A 68 3.08 -1.94 4.80
CA PHE A 68 4.31 -1.25 4.47
C PHE A 68 5.53 -2.17 4.56
N ASN A 69 5.64 -2.94 5.64
CA ASN A 69 6.71 -3.92 5.80
C ASN A 69 6.68 -4.95 4.68
N LEU A 70 5.49 -5.46 4.33
CA LEU A 70 5.35 -6.40 3.21
C LEU A 70 5.87 -5.81 1.89
N LEU A 71 5.52 -4.58 1.57
CA LEU A 71 5.96 -3.90 0.34
C LEU A 71 7.47 -3.59 0.36
N LYS A 72 8.02 -3.28 1.53
CA LYS A 72 9.45 -3.04 1.72
C LYS A 72 10.27 -4.30 1.54
N ASP A 73 9.81 -5.42 2.08
CA ASP A 73 10.46 -6.73 1.96
C ASP A 73 10.41 -7.27 0.52
N ASN A 74 9.40 -6.86 -0.27
CA ASN A 74 9.17 -7.28 -1.66
C ASN A 74 9.33 -6.11 -2.65
N LYS A 75 10.25 -5.19 -2.36
CA LYS A 75 10.41 -3.94 -3.12
C LYS A 75 10.75 -4.16 -4.60
N ASN A 76 11.51 -5.22 -4.92
CA ASN A 76 11.93 -5.51 -6.28
C ASN A 76 10.73 -5.99 -7.12
N GLU A 77 9.94 -6.90 -6.56
CA GLU A 77 8.71 -7.41 -7.16
C GLU A 77 7.70 -6.28 -7.36
N LEU A 78 7.52 -5.43 -6.33
CA LEU A 78 6.69 -4.24 -6.41
C LEU A 78 7.13 -3.31 -7.55
N TYR A 79 8.43 -3.11 -7.72
CA TYR A 79 8.97 -2.26 -8.78
C TYR A 79 8.69 -2.82 -10.18
N GLU A 80 8.88 -4.13 -10.38
CA GLU A 80 8.56 -4.82 -11.63
C GLU A 80 7.05 -4.73 -11.95
N ASP A 81 6.20 -4.94 -10.96
CA ASP A 81 4.74 -4.87 -11.11
C ASP A 81 4.26 -3.44 -11.40
N LEU A 82 4.85 -2.42 -10.75
CA LEU A 82 4.49 -1.02 -10.95
C LEU A 82 4.98 -0.44 -12.28
N LYS A 83 6.18 -0.85 -12.74
CA LYS A 83 6.68 -0.45 -14.06
C LYS A 83 6.03 -1.20 -15.21
N GLY A 84 5.39 -2.33 -14.91
CA GLY A 84 4.92 -3.29 -15.88
C GLY A 84 6.10 -4.01 -16.52
N LYS A 85 6.00 -5.34 -16.66
CA LYS A 85 6.91 -6.19 -17.46
C LYS A 85 6.86 -5.87 -18.98
N TYR A 86 6.88 -4.60 -19.38
CA TYR A 86 6.75 -4.14 -20.77
C TYR A 86 7.81 -3.10 -21.17
N PHE A 87 8.96 -3.07 -20.50
CA PHE A 87 10.15 -2.39 -21.03
C PHE A 87 11.30 -3.34 -21.39
N THR A 88 11.08 -4.65 -21.41
CA THR A 88 12.14 -5.64 -21.71
C THR A 88 11.97 -6.48 -22.96
N ASP A 89 10.91 -6.30 -23.77
CA ASP A 89 10.71 -7.04 -25.03
C ASP A 89 10.69 -6.14 -26.29
N SER A 90 11.56 -5.13 -26.37
CA SER A 90 11.68 -4.30 -27.60
C SER A 90 13.11 -3.85 -27.92
N GLN A 91 14.10 -4.71 -27.63
CA GLN A 91 15.43 -4.62 -28.23
C GLN A 91 15.70 -5.92 -28.99
N ASN A 92 14.92 -6.15 -30.06
CA ASN A 92 15.32 -7.07 -31.11
C ASN A 92 16.27 -6.30 -32.03
N PRO A 93 17.55 -6.68 -32.17
CA PRO A 93 18.42 -6.08 -33.17
C PRO A 93 18.00 -6.65 -34.54
N ILE A 94 17.66 -5.78 -35.48
CA ILE A 94 17.70 -6.07 -36.91
C ILE A 94 18.84 -5.25 -37.49
#